data_AF-A0A4Y8CGP3-F1
#
_entry.id   AF-A0A4Y8CGP3-F1
#
_cell.length_a   1.000
_cell.length_b   1.000
_cell.length_c   1.000
_cell.angle_alpha   90.00
_cell.angle_beta   90.00
_cell.angle_gamma   90.00
#
_symmetry.space_group_name_H-M   'P 1'
#
loop_
_entity.id
_entity.type
_entity.pdbx_description
1 polymer ?
#
loop_
_entity_poly.entity_id
_entity_poly.type
_entity_poly.pdbx_seq_one_letter_code
_entity_poly.pdbx_strand_id
1 'polypeptide(L)'
;FTPKANLKEGKTLGDLYVTSMTFKDGEIYALSKNHNVIAVIDPVKEEVVKTIAFPSSITNARSIFFKDGKINILSYQDGANKLYTLN
;
A
#
# COMPACT_ATOMS: atom_id res chain seq x y z
N PHE A 1 14.11 -5.35 -9.60
CA PHE A 1 14.09 -4.26 -8.60
C PHE A 1 13.43 -4.79 -7.34
N THR A 2 14.13 -4.73 -6.20
CA THR A 2 13.61 -5.05 -4.87
C THR A 2 14.10 -3.94 -3.94
N PRO A 3 13.23 -3.10 -3.37
CA PRO A 3 13.70 -1.97 -2.58
C PRO A 3 14.32 -2.45 -1.27
N LYS A 4 15.25 -1.67 -0.73
CA LYS A 4 15.74 -1.81 0.64
C LYS A 4 14.63 -1.42 1.60
N ALA A 5 14.60 -2.06 2.76
CA ALA A 5 13.66 -1.71 3.82
C ALA A 5 14.24 -2.11 5.18
N ASN A 6 13.95 -1.31 6.20
CA ASN A 6 14.26 -1.66 7.58
C ASN A 6 13.15 -2.59 8.11
N LEU A 7 13.38 -3.89 8.01
CA LEU A 7 12.43 -4.93 8.42
C LEU A 7 12.77 -5.49 9.79
N LYS A 8 11.74 -5.96 10.51
CA LYS A 8 11.95 -6.78 11.71
C LYS A 8 12.70 -8.07 11.34
N GLU A 9 13.44 -8.61 12.30
CA GLU A 9 14.16 -9.87 12.12
C GLU A 9 13.25 -10.99 11.59
N GLY A 10 13.73 -11.73 10.60
CA GLY A 10 13.00 -12.82 9.95
C GLY A 10 11.85 -12.39 9.03
N LYS A 11 11.64 -11.10 8.77
CA LYS A 11 10.62 -10.59 7.84
C LYS A 11 11.19 -10.25 6.48
N THR A 12 10.34 -10.38 5.45
CA THR A 12 10.69 -10.05 4.06
C THR A 12 9.68 -9.09 3.45
N LEU A 13 10.07 -8.38 2.39
CA LEU A 13 9.13 -7.58 1.61
C LEU A 13 8.06 -8.43 0.90
N GLY A 14 8.32 -9.73 0.70
CA GLY A 14 7.33 -10.67 0.18
C GLY A 14 6.11 -10.83 1.09
N ASP A 15 6.29 -10.64 2.40
CA ASP A 15 5.23 -10.73 3.40
C ASP A 15 4.13 -9.67 3.18
N LEU A 16 4.49 -8.55 2.53
CA LEU A 16 3.54 -7.48 2.20
C LEU A 16 2.39 -7.96 1.33
N TYR A 17 2.59 -8.95 0.45
CA TYR A 17 1.58 -9.38 -0.53
C TYR A 17 0.91 -8.20 -1.24
N VAL A 18 1.68 -7.54 -2.10
CA VAL A 18 1.27 -6.32 -2.79
C VAL A 18 0.22 -6.64 -3.86
N THR A 19 -0.98 -6.05 -3.74
CA THR A 19 -2.10 -6.29 -4.68
C THR A 19 -2.30 -5.17 -5.69
N SER A 20 -1.79 -3.97 -5.40
CA SER A 20 -1.88 -2.81 -6.29
C SER A 20 -0.76 -1.83 -5.98
N MET A 21 -0.35 -1.07 -6.99
CA MET A 21 0.59 0.03 -6.85
C MET A 21 0.08 1.25 -7.61
N THR A 22 0.46 2.44 -7.17
CA THR A 22 0.27 3.69 -7.92
C THR A 22 1.50 4.58 -7.79
N PHE A 23 1.74 5.43 -8.78
CA PHE A 23 2.86 6.36 -8.78
C PHE A 23 2.35 7.78 -8.60
N LYS A 24 2.92 8.53 -7.66
CA LYS A 24 2.57 9.92 -7.41
C LYS A 24 3.74 10.67 -6.81
N ASP A 25 3.97 11.90 -7.27
CA ASP A 25 4.98 12.83 -6.76
C ASP A 25 6.39 12.24 -6.67
N GLY A 26 6.76 11.36 -7.60
CA GLY A 26 8.07 10.71 -7.63
C GLY A 26 8.17 9.40 -6.85
N GLU A 27 7.11 9.00 -6.13
CA GLU A 27 7.11 7.83 -5.25
C GLU A 27 6.15 6.74 -5.74
N ILE A 28 6.46 5.49 -5.41
CA ILE A 28 5.57 4.34 -5.61
C ILE A 28 4.85 4.04 -4.30
N TYR A 29 3.52 3.94 -4.36
CA TYR A 29 2.66 3.56 -3.24
C TYR A 29 2.19 2.12 -3.44
N ALA A 30 2.78 1.18 -2.71
CA ALA A 30 2.50 -0.25 -2.81
C ALA A 30 1.57 -0.73 -1.70
N LEU A 31 0.36 -1.14 -2.06
CA LEU A 31 -0.69 -1.58 -1.17
C LEU A 31 -0.47 -3.02 -0.70
N SER A 32 -0.15 -3.21 0.58
CA SER A 32 -0.05 -4.51 1.24
C SER A 32 -1.41 -5.00 1.70
N LYS A 33 -1.86 -6.13 1.16
CA LYS A 33 -3.13 -6.73 1.58
C LYS A 33 -3.03 -7.43 2.95
N ASN A 34 -1.89 -8.05 3.25
CA ASN A 34 -1.73 -8.85 4.46
C ASN A 34 -1.50 -8.02 5.74
N HIS A 35 -1.01 -6.79 5.60
CA HIS A 35 -0.60 -5.99 6.75
C HIS A 35 -1.36 -4.67 6.90
N ASN A 36 -2.36 -4.41 6.05
CA ASN A 36 -3.12 -3.15 6.05
C ASN A 36 -2.21 -1.91 6.02
N VAL A 37 -1.13 -1.96 5.22
CA VAL A 37 -0.19 -0.85 5.04
C VAL A 37 0.03 -0.53 3.57
N ILE A 38 0.44 0.69 3.30
CA ILE A 38 0.96 1.14 2.00
C ILE A 38 2.44 1.42 2.21
N ALA A 39 3.31 0.67 1.54
CA ALA A 39 4.74 0.96 1.50
C ALA A 39 4.99 2.05 0.47
N VAL A 40 5.56 3.17 0.89
CA VAL A 40 5.98 4.28 0.03
C VAL A 40 7.44 4.07 -0.31
N ILE A 41 7.73 3.93 -1.61
CA ILE A 41 9.04 3.58 -2.14
C ILE A 41 9.56 4.74 -2.96
N ASP A 42 10.77 5.19 -2.64
CA ASP A 42 11.57 6.08 -3.48
C ASP A 42 12.28 5.20 -4.53
N PRO A 43 11.92 5.29 -5.83
CA PRO A 43 12.51 4.47 -6.87
C PRO A 43 13.94 4.89 -7.24
N VAL A 44 14.37 6.11 -6.88
CA VAL A 44 15.74 6.60 -7.14
C VAL A 44 16.71 6.04 -6.09
N LYS A 45 16.29 6.02 -4.82
CA LYS A 45 17.09 5.42 -3.72
C LYS A 45 16.95 3.90 -3.63
N GLU A 46 15.95 3.37 -4.30
CA GLU A 46 15.51 1.97 -4.23
C GLU A 46 15.19 1.57 -2.78
N GLU A 47 14.36 2.34 -2.08
CA GLU A 47 14.13 2.18 -0.64
C GLU A 47 12.67 2.45 -0.26
N VAL A 48 12.14 1.66 0.68
CA VAL A 48 10.89 1.98 1.39
C VAL A 48 11.16 3.12 2.37
N VAL A 49 10.73 4.33 2.03
CA VAL A 49 10.99 5.55 2.79
C VAL A 49 9.92 5.85 3.85
N LYS A 50 8.72 5.28 3.69
CA LYS A 50 7.59 5.47 4.61
C LYS A 50 6.61 4.31 4.54
N THR A 51 5.87 4.08 5.61
CA THR A 51 4.70 3.20 5.63
C THR A 51 3.48 3.97 6.11
N ILE A 52 2.33 3.73 5.48
CA ILE A 52 1.04 4.34 5.84
C ILE A 52 0.09 3.21 6.22
N ALA A 53 -0.38 3.16 7.46
CA ALA A 53 -1.39 2.20 7.87
C ALA A 53 -2.79 2.63 7.43
N PHE A 54 -3.66 1.66 7.16
CA PHE A 54 -5.09 1.91 6.93
C PHE A 54 -5.95 1.00 7.83
N PRO A 55 -7.23 1.34 8.05
CA PRO A 55 -8.08 0.61 9.00
C PRO A 55 -8.18 -0.88 8.71
N SER A 56 -8.15 -1.70 9.75
CA SER A 56 -8.34 -3.16 9.68
C SER A 56 -9.75 -3.56 9.22
N SER A 57 -10.71 -2.64 9.24
CA SER A 57 -12.05 -2.83 8.67
C SER A 57 -12.04 -2.96 7.13
N ILE A 58 -10.95 -2.58 6.47
CA ILE A 58 -10.72 -2.80 5.04
C ILE A 58 -10.05 -4.18 4.88
N THR A 59 -10.84 -5.23 4.74
CA THR A 59 -10.37 -6.62 4.86
C THR A 59 -9.88 -7.24 3.54
N ASN A 60 -10.20 -6.63 2.39
CA ASN A 60 -9.83 -7.16 1.08
C ASN A 60 -9.50 -6.05 0.08
N ALA A 61 -8.51 -5.24 0.44
CA ALA A 61 -8.00 -4.15 -0.37
C ALA A 61 -7.38 -4.68 -1.69
N ARG A 62 -7.82 -4.12 -2.82
CA ARG A 62 -7.50 -4.59 -4.19
C ARG A 62 -6.94 -3.53 -5.11
N SER A 63 -7.22 -2.26 -4.85
CA SER A 63 -6.68 -1.16 -5.63
C SER A 63 -6.37 0.03 -4.75
N ILE A 64 -5.34 0.79 -5.14
CA ILE A 64 -4.99 2.09 -4.58
C ILE A 64 -4.85 3.09 -5.73
N PHE A 65 -5.37 4.30 -5.54
CA PHE A 65 -5.17 5.41 -6.45
C PHE A 65 -5.31 6.74 -5.72
N PHE A 66 -4.82 7.80 -6.35
CA PHE A 66 -5.00 9.16 -5.85
C PHE A 66 -6.12 9.86 -6.62
N LYS A 67 -6.97 10.57 -5.88
CA LYS A 67 -8.00 11.45 -6.43
C LYS A 67 -8.23 12.61 -5.46
N ASP A 68 -8.30 13.83 -6.00
CA ASP A 68 -8.54 15.05 -5.22
C ASP A 68 -7.57 15.23 -4.05
N GLY A 69 -6.29 14.86 -4.27
CA GLY A 69 -5.23 14.94 -3.25
C GLY A 69 -5.28 13.83 -2.19
N LYS A 70 -6.26 12.92 -2.24
CA LYS A 70 -6.47 11.87 -1.24
C LYS A 70 -6.15 10.48 -1.76
N ILE A 71 -5.76 9.59 -0.86
CA ILE A 71 -5.59 8.17 -1.14
C ILE A 71 -6.98 7.51 -1.13
N ASN A 72 -7.27 6.75 -2.18
CA ASN A 72 -8.48 5.95 -2.28
C ASN A 72 -8.11 4.47 -2.38
N ILE A 73 -8.83 3.63 -1.64
CA ILE A 73 -8.68 2.19 -1.64
C ILE A 73 -10.00 1.56 -2.09
N LEU A 74 -9.94 0.74 -3.13
CA LEU A 74 -11.05 -0.14 -3.50
C LEU A 74 -10.88 -1.49 -2.81
N SER A 75 -11.88 -1.90 -2.04
CA SER A 75 -11.96 -3.21 -1.41
C SER A 75 -13.11 -4.01 -2.02
N TYR A 76 -12.94 -5.33 -2.17
CA TYR A 76 -14.06 -6.23 -2.46
C TYR A 76 -14.35 -7.07 -1.23
N GLN A 77 -15.29 -6.62 -0.41
CA GLN A 77 -15.62 -7.27 0.85
C GLN A 77 -17.14 -7.33 1.01
N ASP A 78 -17.61 -8.38 1.68
CA ASP A 78 -19.05 -8.61 1.91
C ASP A 78 -19.86 -8.68 0.60
N GLY A 79 -19.28 -9.25 -0.45
CA GLY A 79 -19.93 -9.40 -1.75
C GLY A 79 -20.07 -8.11 -2.56
N ALA A 80 -19.44 -7.01 -2.16
CA ALA A 80 -19.54 -5.73 -2.83
C ALA A 80 -18.20 -5.00 -2.95
N ASN A 81 -18.11 -4.12 -3.95
CA ASN A 81 -17.04 -3.14 -4.07
C ASN A 81 -17.31 -1.98 -3.10
N LYS A 82 -16.37 -1.70 -2.20
CA LYS A 82 -16.42 -0.60 -1.24
C LYS A 82 -15.24 0.32 -1.48
N LEU A 83 -15.53 1.60 -1.67
CA LEU A 83 -14.52 2.65 -1.85
C LEU A 83 -14.27 3.34 -0.50
N TYR A 84 -13.01 3.40 -0.10
CA TYR A 84 -12.56 4.10 1.10
C TYR A 84 -11.64 5.24 0.70
N THR A 85 -11.73 6.36 1.40
CA THR A 85 -10.83 7.51 1.25
C THR A 85 -10.08 7.71 2.55
N LEU A 86 -8.75 7.76 2.49
CA LEU A 86 -7.90 8.10 3.63
C LEU A 86 -7.66 9.62 3.64
N ASN A 87 -7.73 10.23 4.82
CA ASN A 87 -7.44 11.66 5.04
C ASN A 87 -6.00 11.85 5.53
#